data_AF-A0A0C2H2Y3-F1
#
_entry.id   AF-A0A0C2H2Y3-F1
#
_cell.length_a   1.000
_cell.length_b   1.000
_cell.length_c   1.000
_cell.angle_alpha   90.00
_cell.angle_beta   90.00
_cell.angle_gamma   90.00
#
_symmetry.space_group_name_H-M   'P 1'
#
loop_
_entity.id
_entity.type
_entity.pdbx_description
1 polymer ?
#
loop_
_entity_poly.entity_id
_entity_poly.type
_entity_poly.pdbx_seq_one_letter_code
_entity_poly.pdbx_strand_id
1 'polypeptide(L)'
;MTAGPAAGTSSRLVPIPPDGGWGWVVVIGSFFIHVFADGFVYSFGVLVDVLMKEFNSDNTMASFIISLLTGLTLGSGPLASAVCNKYGCRTTTIIGACIAIIGYGYTFLCFLELHDC
;
A
#
# COMPACT_ATOMS: atom_id res chain seq x y z
N MET A 1 -53.54 -8.91 -4.49
CA MET A 1 -53.16 -10.14 -3.77
C MET A 1 -51.63 -10.21 -3.81
N THR A 2 -50.97 -9.20 -3.26
CA THR A 2 -50.39 -9.14 -1.90
C THR A 2 -49.07 -9.92 -1.80
N ALA A 3 -47.99 -9.12 -1.88
CA ALA A 3 -46.70 -9.25 -1.22
C ALA A 3 -46.36 -10.61 -0.57
N GLY A 4 -45.37 -11.29 -1.13
CA GLY A 4 -44.60 -12.28 -0.37
C GLY A 4 -43.68 -11.57 0.63
N PRO A 5 -43.67 -11.96 1.92
CA PRO A 5 -42.70 -11.43 2.87
C PRO A 5 -41.39 -12.20 2.68
N ALA A 6 -40.52 -11.69 1.80
CA ALA A 6 -39.17 -12.19 1.68
C ALA A 6 -38.20 -11.25 2.40
N ALA A 7 -37.58 -11.80 3.44
CA ALA A 7 -36.29 -11.36 3.99
C ALA A 7 -36.29 -10.06 4.82
N GLY A 8 -37.22 -9.94 5.76
CA GLY A 8 -36.91 -9.25 7.02
C GLY A 8 -36.10 -10.18 7.91
N THR A 9 -34.78 -10.23 7.74
CA THR A 9 -33.71 -10.46 8.75
C THR A 9 -32.35 -10.49 8.03
N SER A 10 -31.95 -9.39 7.39
CA SER A 10 -30.51 -9.09 7.37
C SER A 10 -30.19 -8.58 8.76
N SER A 11 -30.01 -9.50 9.69
CA SER A 11 -29.10 -9.28 10.81
C SER A 11 -27.79 -8.86 10.17
N ARG A 12 -27.61 -7.54 10.00
CA ARG A 12 -26.28 -6.96 10.01
C ARG A 12 -25.72 -7.44 11.34
N LEU A 13 -24.97 -8.54 11.28
CA LEU A 13 -23.99 -8.90 12.28
C LEU A 13 -23.07 -7.69 12.32
N VAL A 14 -23.47 -6.65 13.06
CA VAL A 14 -22.57 -5.65 13.58
C VAL A 14 -21.69 -6.49 14.49
N PRO A 15 -20.46 -6.86 14.07
CA PRO A 15 -19.58 -7.57 14.98
C PRO A 15 -19.48 -6.69 16.21
N ILE A 16 -19.69 -7.30 17.38
CA ILE A 16 -19.56 -6.67 18.70
C ILE A 16 -18.32 -5.78 18.62
N PRO A 17 -18.42 -4.46 18.89
CA PRO A 17 -17.30 -3.54 18.67
C PRO A 17 -16.09 -4.09 19.44
N PRO A 18 -15.07 -4.61 18.74
CA PRO A 18 -13.97 -5.28 19.41
C PRO A 18 -13.15 -4.16 20.07
N ASP A 19 -13.27 -4.06 21.38
CA ASP A 19 -12.46 -3.25 22.29
C ASP A 19 -12.19 -1.82 21.81
N GLY A 20 -12.95 -0.84 22.32
CA GLY A 20 -12.96 0.56 21.85
C GLY A 20 -11.62 1.32 21.83
N GLY A 21 -10.52 0.73 22.30
CA GLY A 21 -9.16 1.29 22.21
C GLY A 21 -8.36 0.87 20.96
N TRP A 22 -8.63 -0.31 20.36
CA TRP A 22 -7.83 -0.83 19.24
C TRP A 22 -7.96 0.00 17.95
N GLY A 23 -9.07 0.73 17.80
CA GLY A 23 -9.28 1.63 16.67
C GLY A 23 -8.18 2.70 16.52
N TRP A 24 -7.65 3.21 17.64
CA TRP A 24 -6.59 4.23 17.61
C TRP A 24 -5.28 3.73 17.01
N VAL A 25 -4.91 2.48 17.29
CA VAL A 25 -3.71 1.85 16.72
C VAL A 25 -3.84 1.71 15.21
N VAL A 26 -5.03 1.33 14.72
CA VAL A 26 -5.30 1.23 13.29
C VAL A 26 -5.24 2.60 12.62
N VAL A 27 -5.81 3.65 13.23
CA VAL A 27 -5.76 5.03 12.70
C VAL A 27 -4.31 5.53 12.60
N ILE A 28 -3.53 5.36 13.66
CA ILE A 28 -2.11 5.75 13.67
C ILE A 28 -1.34 4.96 12.61
N GLY A 29 -1.57 3.66 12.50
CA GLY A 29 -0.95 2.82 11.47
C GLY A 29 -1.30 3.28 10.04
N SER A 30 -2.58 3.51 9.76
CA SER A 30 -3.02 4.02 8.46
C SER A 30 -2.47 5.39 8.12
N PHE A 31 -2.32 6.27 9.12
CA PHE A 31 -1.70 7.58 8.96
C PHE A 31 -0.24 7.44 8.53
N PHE A 32 0.55 6.63 9.23
CA PHE A 32 1.95 6.41 8.84
C PHE A 32 2.09 5.82 7.44
N ILE A 33 1.24 4.86 7.05
CA ILE A 33 1.26 4.29 5.69
C ILE A 33 1.02 5.37 4.62
N HIS A 34 0.05 6.26 4.84
CA HIS A 34 -0.21 7.37 3.91
C HIS A 34 0.94 8.38 3.90
N VAL A 35 1.47 8.74 5.06
CA VAL A 35 2.63 9.65 5.16
C VAL A 35 3.84 9.09 4.41
N PHE A 36 4.11 7.78 4.50
CA PHE A 36 5.17 7.16 3.72
C PHE A 36 4.84 7.13 2.23
N ALA A 37 3.65 6.69 1.84
CA ALA A 37 3.27 6.60 0.43
C ALA A 37 3.32 7.97 -0.27
N ASP A 38 2.66 8.98 0.31
CA ASP A 38 2.63 10.34 -0.23
C ASP A 38 3.98 11.05 -0.06
N GLY A 39 4.67 10.80 1.06
CA GLY A 39 6.01 11.36 1.32
C GLY A 39 7.04 10.87 0.32
N PHE A 40 7.02 9.59 -0.05
CA PHE A 40 7.88 9.04 -1.10
C PHE A 40 7.56 9.67 -2.45
N VAL A 41 6.28 9.72 -2.85
CA VAL A 41 5.87 10.33 -4.14
C VAL A 41 6.31 11.79 -4.21
N TYR A 42 6.09 12.57 -3.16
CA TYR A 42 6.46 13.99 -3.12
C TYR A 42 7.97 14.21 -3.16
N SER A 43 8.72 13.46 -2.34
CA SER A 43 10.17 13.59 -2.26
C SER A 43 10.82 13.25 -3.60
N PHE A 44 10.40 12.14 -4.25
CA PHE A 44 10.88 11.78 -5.57
C PHE A 44 10.42 12.78 -6.64
N GLY A 45 9.20 13.31 -6.55
CA GLY A 45 8.70 14.34 -7.47
C GLY A 45 9.56 15.60 -7.48
N VAL A 46 9.97 16.09 -6.31
CA VAL A 46 10.87 17.25 -6.19
C VAL A 46 12.31 16.91 -6.60
N LEU A 47 12.78 15.70 -6.29
CA LEU A 47 14.14 15.26 -6.62
C LEU A 47 14.35 15.11 -8.14
N VAL A 48 13.30 14.76 -8.89
CA VAL A 48 13.34 14.64 -10.36
C VAL A 48 13.85 15.93 -11.01
N ASP A 49 13.38 17.11 -10.58
CA ASP A 49 13.81 18.40 -11.13
C ASP A 49 15.31 18.67 -10.92
N VAL A 50 15.88 18.21 -9.80
CA VAL A 50 17.31 18.34 -9.50
C VAL A 50 18.12 17.32 -10.31
N LEU A 51 17.64 16.08 -10.40
CA LEU A 51 18.25 15.03 -11.24
C LEU A 51 18.31 15.44 -12.72
N MET A 52 17.29 16.14 -13.21
CA MET A 52 17.27 16.65 -14.60
C MET A 52 18.43 17.62 -14.88
N LYS A 53 18.83 18.43 -13.90
CA LYS A 53 19.90 19.41 -14.05
C LYS A 53 21.30 18.78 -13.99
N GLU A 54 21.49 17.80 -13.12
CA GLU A 54 22.80 17.15 -12.90
C GLU A 54 23.11 16.12 -13.99
N PHE A 55 22.15 15.28 -14.39
CA PHE A 55 22.48 14.09 -15.17
C PHE A 55 22.23 14.16 -16.68
N ASN A 56 21.53 15.19 -17.21
CA ASN A 56 21.18 15.37 -18.65
C ASN A 56 20.59 14.12 -19.39
N SER A 57 20.42 12.99 -18.70
CA SER A 57 20.22 11.64 -19.20
C SER A 57 19.85 10.71 -18.03
N ASP A 58 18.73 10.99 -17.34
CA ASP A 58 18.06 9.96 -16.50
C ASP A 58 16.57 10.23 -16.21
N ASN A 59 15.91 11.09 -16.98
CA ASN A 59 14.50 11.40 -16.75
C ASN A 59 13.61 10.16 -16.90
N THR A 60 13.99 9.27 -17.81
CA THR A 60 13.27 8.03 -18.09
C THR A 60 13.28 7.09 -16.88
N MET A 61 14.40 6.91 -16.18
CA MET A 61 14.47 5.97 -15.05
C MET A 61 13.70 6.48 -13.84
N ALA A 62 13.83 7.77 -13.49
CA ALA A 62 13.10 8.36 -12.37
C ALA A 62 11.58 8.37 -12.62
N SER A 63 11.15 8.76 -13.82
CA SER A 63 9.74 8.72 -14.23
C SER A 63 9.18 7.29 -14.28
N PHE A 64 10.02 6.32 -14.62
CA PHE A 64 9.65 4.91 -14.66
C PHE A 64 9.40 4.35 -13.26
N ILE A 65 10.24 4.70 -12.27
CA ILE A 65 10.03 4.29 -10.87
C ILE A 65 8.70 4.83 -10.35
N ILE A 66 8.41 6.12 -10.58
CA ILE A 66 7.16 6.75 -10.14
C ILE A 66 5.95 6.17 -10.89
N SER A 67 6.10 5.85 -12.19
CA SER A 67 5.05 5.20 -12.99
C SER A 67 4.75 3.78 -12.48
N LEU A 68 5.77 3.01 -12.13
CA LEU A 68 5.59 1.68 -11.54
C LEU A 68 4.92 1.76 -10.17
N LEU A 69 5.35 2.69 -9.31
CA LEU A 69 4.73 2.92 -8.02
C LEU A 69 3.23 3.21 -8.18
N THR A 70 2.90 4.22 -9.00
CA THR A 70 1.52 4.63 -9.23
C THR A 70 0.70 3.53 -9.91
N GLY A 71 1.27 2.84 -10.89
CA GLY A 71 0.64 1.72 -11.59
C GLY A 71 0.33 0.54 -10.67
N LEU A 72 1.27 0.19 -9.78
CA LEU A 72 1.05 -0.84 -8.76
C LEU A 72 0.02 -0.40 -7.73
N THR A 73 0.01 0.86 -7.29
CA THR A 73 -1.00 1.37 -6.36
C THR A 73 -2.40 1.29 -6.97
N LEU A 74 -2.60 1.78 -8.20
CA LEU A 74 -3.88 1.73 -8.90
C LEU A 74 -4.29 0.28 -9.21
N GLY A 75 -3.36 -0.54 -9.68
CA GLY A 75 -3.58 -1.96 -9.96
C GLY A 75 -3.85 -2.79 -8.70
N SER A 76 -3.33 -2.38 -7.54
CA SER A 76 -3.56 -3.04 -6.27
C SER A 76 -5.00 -2.90 -5.76
N GLY A 77 -5.76 -1.90 -6.21
CA GLY A 77 -7.16 -1.70 -5.80
C GLY A 77 -8.05 -2.94 -5.95
N PRO A 78 -8.23 -3.49 -7.17
CA PRO A 78 -9.01 -4.70 -7.39
C PRO A 78 -8.35 -5.95 -6.76
N LEU A 79 -7.03 -6.06 -6.79
CA LEU A 79 -6.29 -7.19 -6.23
C LEU A 79 -6.47 -7.27 -4.70
N ALA A 80 -6.27 -6.15 -4.01
CA ALA A 80 -6.46 -6.04 -2.57
C ALA A 80 -7.91 -6.31 -2.18
N SER A 81 -8.88 -5.85 -2.96
CA SER A 81 -10.31 -6.15 -2.73
C SER A 81 -10.60 -7.66 -2.81
N ALA A 82 -10.10 -8.34 -3.86
CA ALA A 82 -10.29 -9.78 -4.02
C ALA A 82 -9.63 -10.60 -2.89
N VAL A 83 -8.41 -10.23 -2.49
CA VAL A 83 -7.66 -10.92 -1.43
C VAL A 83 -8.28 -10.66 -0.06
N CYS A 84 -8.68 -9.43 0.25
CA CYS A 84 -9.38 -9.09 1.49
C CYS A 84 -10.72 -9.81 1.62
N ASN A 85 -11.47 -9.97 0.52
CA ASN A 85 -12.74 -10.69 0.52
C ASN A 85 -12.59 -12.19 0.80
N LYS A 86 -11.44 -12.80 0.45
CA LYS A 86 -11.19 -14.23 0.65
C LYS A 86 -10.40 -14.57 1.92
N TYR A 87 -9.43 -13.74 2.31
CA TYR A 87 -8.48 -14.02 3.41
C TYR A 87 -8.53 -13.02 4.58
N GLY A 88 -9.33 -11.96 4.47
CA GLY A 88 -9.46 -10.90 5.47
C GLY A 88 -8.37 -9.83 5.40
N CYS A 89 -8.63 -8.69 6.06
CA CYS A 89 -7.76 -7.52 6.04
C CYS A 89 -6.41 -7.78 6.74
N ARG A 90 -6.42 -8.42 7.91
CA ARG A 90 -5.20 -8.69 8.71
C ARG A 90 -4.17 -9.51 7.94
N THR A 91 -4.60 -10.62 7.33
CA THR A 91 -3.71 -11.50 6.55
C THR A 91 -3.13 -10.78 5.34
N THR A 92 -3.94 -9.98 4.64
CA THR A 92 -3.51 -9.20 3.47
C THR A 92 -2.43 -8.20 3.85
N THR A 93 -2.57 -7.50 4.97
CA THR A 93 -1.55 -6.56 5.48
C THR A 93 -0.24 -7.27 5.82
N ILE A 94 -0.29 -8.44 6.47
CA ILE A 94 0.91 -9.21 6.81
C ILE A 94 1.66 -9.65 5.55
N ILE A 95 0.95 -10.16 4.53
CA ILE A 95 1.56 -10.56 3.26
C ILE A 95 2.22 -9.35 2.58
N GLY A 96 1.54 -8.21 2.52
CA GLY A 96 2.10 -6.97 1.97
C GLY A 96 3.37 -6.52 2.71
N ALA A 97 3.38 -6.59 4.04
CA ALA A 97 4.54 -6.25 4.86
C ALA A 97 5.72 -7.21 4.60
N CYS A 98 5.49 -8.51 4.50
CA CYS A 98 6.54 -9.48 4.17
C CYS A 98 7.16 -9.20 2.80
N ILE A 99 6.33 -8.94 1.78
CA ILE A 99 6.81 -8.61 0.43
C ILE A 99 7.64 -7.33 0.46
N ALA A 100 7.21 -6.30 1.20
CA ALA A 100 7.95 -5.06 1.34
C ALA A 100 9.33 -5.28 2.00
N ILE A 101 9.37 -6.00 3.13
CA ILE A 101 10.63 -6.31 3.84
C ILE A 101 11.61 -7.06 2.93
N ILE A 102 11.13 -8.05 2.20
CA ILE A 102 11.95 -8.82 1.26
C ILE A 102 12.48 -7.91 0.15
N GLY A 103 11.63 -7.07 -0.44
CA GLY A 103 12.03 -6.12 -1.49
C GLY A 103 13.11 -5.14 -1.02
N TYR A 104 12.87 -4.45 0.09
CA TYR A 104 13.85 -3.53 0.67
C TYR A 104 15.13 -4.25 1.11
N GLY A 105 15.01 -5.47 1.62
CA GLY A 105 16.15 -6.31 1.99
C GLY A 105 17.03 -6.64 0.79
N TYR A 106 16.46 -7.04 -0.35
CA TYR A 106 17.22 -7.29 -1.58
C TYR A 106 17.88 -6.03 -2.12
N THR A 107 17.17 -4.90 -2.12
CA THR A 107 17.76 -3.62 -2.54
C THR A 107 18.94 -3.25 -1.65
N PHE A 108 18.82 -3.42 -0.33
CA PHE A 108 19.88 -3.13 0.62
C PHE A 108 21.08 -4.09 0.44
N LEU A 109 20.83 -5.38 0.25
CA LEU A 109 21.88 -6.38 0.05
C LEU A 109 22.67 -6.10 -1.23
N CYS A 110 21.97 -5.74 -2.31
CA CYS A 110 22.59 -5.33 -3.57
C CYS A 110 23.46 -4.09 -3.41
N PHE A 111 23.02 -3.11 -2.62
CA PHE A 111 23.82 -1.91 -2.33
C PHE A 111 25.07 -2.22 -1.49
N LEU A 112 24.95 -3.16 -0.54
CA LEU A 112 26.05 -3.59 0.31
C LEU A 112 27.12 -4.33 -0.49
N GLU A 113 26.73 -5.21 -1.41
CA GLU A 113 27.64 -5.90 -2.33
C GLU A 113 28.38 -4.94 -3.29
N LEU A 114 27.80 -3.76 -3.55
CA LEU A 114 28.40 -2.72 -4.38
C LEU A 114 29.39 -1.84 -3.62
N HIS A 115 29.28 -1.75 -2.28
CA HIS A 115 30.17 -0.98 -1.42
C HIS A 115 31.37 -1.80 -0.91
N ASP A 116 31.29 -3.14 -0.95
CA ASP A 116 32.40 -4.04 -0.63
C ASP A 116 33.34 -4.33 -1.83
N CYS A 117 33.10 -3.71 -3.00
CA CYS A 117 33.93 -3.76 -4.21
C CYS A 117 34.71 -2.45 -4.38
#